data_AF-A0A7R7ZIL0-F1
#
_entry.id   AF-A0A7R7ZIL0-F1
#
_cell.length_a   1.000
_cell.length_b   1.000
_cell.length_c   1.000
_cell.angle_alpha   90.00
_cell.angle_beta   90.00
_cell.angle_gamma   90.00
#
_symmetry.space_group_name_H-M   'P 1'
#
loop_
_entity.id
_entity.type
_entity.pdbx_description
1 polymer ?
#
loop_
_entity_poly.entity_id
_entity_poly.type
_entity_poly.pdbx_seq_one_letter_code
_entity_poly.pdbx_strand_id
1 'polypeptide(L)'
;MRLDKMIKGHEMALNEGILARQEIRELRASHEKQLQKCKRSRRQITAEEGLSIQEGQALVQGRSQEEEVMPTTSTEPAPMAEYRSVRAPPRCSDCNTLGHKRTHCPNRDSN
;
A
#
# COMPACT_ATOMS: atom_id res chain seq x y z
N MET A 1 35.82 -28.45 -28.01
CA MET A 1 36.39 -27.46 -27.06
C MET A 1 35.85 -26.03 -27.25
N ARG A 2 35.87 -25.40 -28.45
CA ARG A 2 35.36 -24.01 -28.63
C ARG A 2 33.84 -23.94 -28.86
N LEU A 3 33.29 -24.89 -29.62
CA LEU A 3 31.85 -25.01 -29.87
C LEU A 3 31.07 -25.33 -28.58
N ASP A 4 31.56 -26.25 -27.76
CA ASP A 4 30.91 -26.63 -26.50
C ASP A 4 30.74 -25.44 -25.53
N LYS A 5 31.75 -24.56 -25.48
CA LYS A 5 31.69 -23.32 -24.69
C LYS A 5 30.64 -22.35 -25.23
N MET A 6 30.48 -22.26 -26.55
CA MET A 6 29.44 -21.42 -27.16
C MET A 6 28.03 -21.98 -26.90
N ILE A 7 27.86 -23.30 -27.01
CA ILE A 7 26.60 -23.97 -26.69
C ILE A 7 26.24 -23.75 -25.22
N LYS A 8 27.20 -23.93 -24.30
CA LYS A 8 26.96 -23.70 -22.88
C LYS A 8 26.65 -22.24 -22.56
N GLY A 9 27.35 -21.30 -23.19
CA GLY A 9 27.06 -19.87 -23.06
C GLY A 9 25.64 -19.52 -23.54
N HIS A 10 25.20 -20.12 -24.66
CA HIS A 10 23.84 -19.94 -25.16
C HIS A 10 22.78 -20.52 -24.21
N GLU A 11 23.02 -21.72 -23.67
CA GLU A 11 22.13 -22.34 -22.68
C GLU A 11 21.99 -21.47 -21.43
N MET A 12 23.08 -20.90 -20.92
CA MET A 12 23.06 -19.97 -19.79
C MET A 12 22.24 -18.71 -20.10
N ALA A 13 22.45 -18.09 -21.26
CA ALA A 13 21.70 -16.91 -21.68
C ALA A 13 20.19 -17.19 -21.82
N LEU A 14 19.82 -18.39 -22.29
CA LEU A 14 18.42 -18.80 -22.34
C LEU A 14 17.82 -18.93 -20.93
N ASN A 15 18.55 -19.55 -20.01
CA ASN A 15 18.11 -19.71 -18.61
C ASN A 15 17.94 -18.35 -17.92
N GLU A 16 18.90 -17.44 -18.08
CA GLU A 16 18.80 -16.06 -17.61
C GLU A 16 17.59 -15.35 -18.20
N GLY A 17 17.35 -15.51 -19.51
CA GLY A 17 16.18 -14.96 -20.18
C GLY A 17 14.85 -15.50 -19.65
N ILE A 18 14.79 -16.77 -19.24
CA ILE A 18 13.60 -17.38 -18.63
C ILE A 18 13.36 -16.77 -17.24
N LEU A 19 14.39 -16.67 -16.41
CA LEU A 19 14.30 -16.09 -15.07
C LEU A 19 13.87 -14.61 -15.14
N ALA A 20 14.51 -13.82 -16.01
CA ALA A 20 14.15 -12.41 -16.20
C ALA A 20 12.69 -12.24 -16.64
N ARG A 21 12.18 -13.10 -17.53
CA ARG A 21 10.75 -13.07 -17.93
C ARG A 21 9.80 -13.41 -16.80
N GLN A 22 10.22 -14.26 -15.85
CA GLN A 22 9.43 -14.55 -14.67
C GLN A 22 9.41 -13.35 -13.72
N GLU A 23 10.59 -12.79 -13.40
CA GLU A 23 10.71 -11.61 -12.55
C GLU A 23 9.91 -10.42 -13.10
N ILE A 24 9.97 -10.16 -14.41
CA ILE A 24 9.18 -9.11 -15.05
C ILE A 24 7.67 -9.35 -14.87
N ARG A 25 7.21 -10.61 -14.95
CA ARG A 25 5.79 -10.95 -14.74
C ARG A 25 5.38 -10.70 -13.29
N GLU A 26 6.20 -11.13 -12.33
CA GLU A 26 5.95 -10.93 -10.91
C GLU A 26 5.95 -9.44 -10.54
N LEU A 27 6.91 -8.67 -11.06
CA LEU A 27 6.98 -7.22 -10.89
C LEU A 27 5.72 -6.54 -11.42
N ARG A 28 5.30 -6.87 -12.64
CA ARG A 28 4.06 -6.31 -13.23
C ARG A 28 2.82 -6.65 -12.40
N ALA A 29 2.70 -7.89 -11.94
CA ALA A 29 1.60 -8.31 -11.09
C ALA A 29 1.60 -7.57 -9.74
N SER A 30 2.77 -7.36 -9.13
CA SER A 30 2.91 -6.60 -7.88
C SER A 30 2.51 -5.13 -8.06
N HIS A 31 2.94 -4.53 -9.17
CA HIS A 31 2.63 -3.14 -9.52
C HIS A 31 1.13 -2.97 -9.78
N GLU A 32 0.50 -3.89 -10.51
CA GLU A 32 -0.94 -3.86 -10.73
C GLU A 32 -1.71 -3.96 -9.40
N LYS A 33 -1.31 -4.88 -8.51
CA LYS A 33 -1.90 -4.99 -7.16
C LYS A 33 -1.74 -3.68 -6.38
N GLN A 34 -0.58 -3.04 -6.45
CA GLN A 34 -0.36 -1.75 -5.80
C GLN A 34 -1.25 -0.66 -6.38
N LEU A 35 -1.38 -0.58 -7.72
CA LEU A 35 -2.29 0.35 -8.38
C LEU A 35 -3.74 0.11 -7.98
N GLN A 36 -4.19 -1.15 -7.95
CA GLN A 36 -5.52 -1.51 -7.47
C GLN A 36 -5.74 -1.09 -6.01
N LYS A 37 -4.75 -1.31 -5.13
CA LYS A 37 -4.81 -0.86 -3.73
C LYS A 37 -4.88 0.66 -3.62
N CYS A 38 -4.03 1.39 -4.36
CA CYS A 38 -4.06 2.85 -4.40
C CYS A 38 -5.41 3.37 -4.91
N LYS A 39 -5.95 2.79 -5.99
CA LYS A 39 -7.29 3.11 -6.50
C LYS A 39 -8.36 2.87 -5.44
N ARG A 40 -8.36 1.72 -4.75
CA ARG A 40 -9.30 1.42 -3.66
C ARG A 40 -9.16 2.40 -2.48
N SER A 41 -7.93 2.74 -2.07
CA SER A 41 -7.70 3.71 -1.00
C SER A 41 -8.17 5.11 -1.37
N ARG A 42 -7.93 5.56 -2.61
CA ARG A 42 -8.49 6.83 -3.13
C ARG A 42 -10.01 6.80 -3.25
N ARG A 43 -10.62 5.60 -3.24
CA ARG A 43 -12.07 5.39 -3.21
C ARG A 43 -12.65 5.31 -1.80
N GLN A 44 -11.91 5.69 -0.76
CA GLN A 44 -12.51 5.83 0.57
C GLN A 44 -13.75 6.72 0.53
N ILE A 45 -14.80 6.27 1.20
CA ILE A 45 -16.02 7.05 1.41
C ILE A 45 -15.75 7.92 2.63
N THR A 46 -15.57 9.21 2.43
CA THR A 46 -15.43 10.17 3.52
C THR A 46 -16.79 10.32 4.21
N ALA A 47 -16.86 9.95 5.48
CA ALA A 47 -18.03 10.17 6.33
C ALA A 47 -17.54 10.68 7.69
N GLU A 48 -18.12 11.79 8.15
CA GLU A 48 -17.76 12.41 9.44
C GLU A 48 -18.34 11.62 10.63
N GLU A 49 -19.47 10.93 10.41
CA GLU A 49 -20.12 9.99 11.33
C GLU A 49 -20.32 8.62 10.67
N GLY A 50 -20.77 7.62 11.43
CA GLY A 50 -21.04 6.29 10.89
C GLY A 50 -22.19 6.31 9.87
N LEU A 51 -21.97 5.74 8.68
CA LEU A 51 -22.99 5.64 7.64
C LEU A 51 -24.06 4.60 8.00
N SER A 52 -25.33 4.92 7.73
CA SER A 52 -26.39 3.91 7.72
C SER A 52 -26.24 2.96 6.53
N ILE A 53 -26.77 1.73 6.66
CA ILE A 53 -26.66 0.69 5.62
C ILE A 53 -27.21 1.17 4.28
N GLN A 54 -28.33 1.90 4.29
CA GLN A 54 -28.98 2.40 3.08
C GLN A 54 -28.16 3.51 2.40
N GLU A 55 -27.58 4.41 3.18
CA GLU A 55 -26.72 5.49 2.68
C GLU A 55 -25.44 4.92 2.05
N GLY A 56 -24.82 3.93 2.72
CA GLY A 56 -23.67 3.21 2.18
C GLY A 56 -23.98 2.52 0.85
N GLN A 57 -25.14 1.85 0.74
CA GLN A 57 -25.57 1.20 -0.50
C GLN A 57 -25.81 2.21 -1.64
N ALA A 58 -26.44 3.35 -1.36
CA ALA A 58 -26.68 4.39 -2.36
C ALA A 58 -25.35 4.97 -2.91
N LEU A 59 -24.37 5.21 -2.03
CA LEU A 59 -23.06 5.72 -2.41
C LEU A 59 -22.27 4.73 -3.29
N VAL A 60 -22.35 3.43 -2.99
CA VAL A 60 -21.71 2.39 -3.82
C VAL A 60 -22.38 2.28 -5.19
N GLN A 61 -23.72 2.33 -5.24
CA GLN A 61 -24.48 2.22 -6.48
C GLN A 61 -24.31 3.44 -7.40
N GLY A 62 -24.28 4.66 -6.85
CA GLY A 62 -24.04 5.87 -7.64
C GLY A 62 -22.65 5.90 -8.28
N ARG A 63 -21.62 5.50 -7.52
CA ARG A 63 -20.23 5.52 -7.99
C ARG A 63 -19.92 4.46 -9.05
N SER A 64 -20.63 3.33 -9.03
CA SER A 64 -20.47 2.27 -10.02
C SER A 64 -20.93 2.70 -11.42
N GLN A 65 -21.83 3.68 -11.51
CA GLN A 65 -22.38 4.20 -12.78
C GLN A 65 -21.48 5.29 -13.41
N GLU A 66 -20.76 6.08 -12.61
CA GLU A 66 -19.85 7.13 -13.10
C GLU A 66 -18.55 6.57 -13.71
N GLU A 67 -18.17 5.33 -13.37
CA GLU A 67 -16.88 4.74 -13.74
C GLU A 67 -16.80 4.22 -15.19
N GLU A 68 -17.93 3.99 -15.86
CA GLU A 68 -17.96 3.57 -17.28
C GLU A 68 -17.55 4.69 -18.26
N VAL A 69 -17.48 5.95 -17.81
CA VAL A 69 -17.37 7.12 -18.72
C VAL A 69 -15.99 7.80 -18.68
N MET A 70 -15.12 7.47 -17.74
CA MET A 70 -13.86 8.22 -17.53
C MET A 70 -12.64 7.54 -18.18
N PRO A 71 -12.00 8.15 -19.21
CA PRO A 71 -10.74 7.64 -19.74
C PRO A 71 -9.60 7.89 -18.73
N THR A 72 -8.70 6.92 -18.66
CA THR A 72 -7.55 6.88 -17.76
C THR A 72 -6.54 7.99 -18.08
N THR A 73 -6.69 9.17 -17.47
CA THR A 73 -5.60 10.15 -17.44
C THR A 73 -4.58 9.71 -16.41
N SER A 74 -3.40 9.34 -16.91
CA SER A 74 -2.21 9.00 -16.11
C SER A 74 -1.84 10.21 -15.25
N THR A 75 -2.28 10.20 -13.99
CA THR A 75 -1.80 11.15 -12.98
C THR A 75 -0.36 10.76 -12.63
N GLU A 76 0.57 11.64 -12.98
CA GLU A 76 1.98 11.56 -12.61
C GLU A 76 2.11 11.31 -11.09
N PRO A 77 2.94 10.34 -10.64
CA PRO A 77 3.08 10.08 -9.22
C PRO A 77 3.73 11.29 -8.55
N ALA A 78 2.98 11.95 -7.67
CA ALA A 78 3.52 12.97 -6.78
C ALA A 78 4.78 12.42 -6.06
N PRO A 79 5.83 13.24 -5.86
CA PRO A 79 7.07 12.77 -5.27
C PRO A 79 6.76 12.13 -3.91
N MET A 80 7.19 10.88 -3.73
CA MET A 80 7.19 10.21 -2.44
C MET A 80 8.18 10.95 -1.53
N ALA A 81 7.73 12.05 -0.91
CA ALA A 81 8.32 12.50 0.33
C ALA A 81 8.16 11.34 1.31
N GLU A 82 9.26 10.85 1.86
CA GLU A 82 9.25 9.86 2.94
C GLU A 82 8.64 10.50 4.20
N TYR A 83 7.33 10.69 4.24
CA TYR A 83 6.62 10.94 5.49
C TYR A 83 6.62 9.62 6.26
N ARG A 84 7.74 9.30 6.92
CA ARG A 84 7.69 8.38 8.05
C ARG A 84 6.76 9.04 9.05
N SER A 85 5.57 8.47 9.23
CA SER A 85 4.67 8.92 10.28
C SER A 85 5.40 8.77 11.60
N VAL A 86 5.81 9.91 12.18
CA VAL A 86 6.42 9.91 13.50
C VAL A 86 5.32 9.45 14.45
N ARG A 87 5.53 8.30 15.09
CA ARG A 87 4.58 7.75 16.04
C ARG A 87 4.32 8.82 17.10
N ALA A 88 3.04 9.10 17.36
CA ALA A 88 2.64 10.05 18.38
C ALA A 88 3.31 9.68 19.73
N PRO A 89 3.79 10.66 20.52
CA PRO A 89 4.35 10.41 21.84
C PRO A 89 3.36 9.62 22.71
N PRO A 90 3.84 8.69 23.56
CA PRO A 90 2.96 7.89 24.40
C PRO A 90 2.19 8.80 25.37
N ARG A 91 0.88 8.57 25.51
CA ARG A 91 0.02 9.20 26.51
C ARG A 91 -0.19 8.24 27.68
N CYS A 92 0.06 8.70 28.89
CA CYS A 92 -0.15 7.90 30.09
C CYS A 92 -1.65 7.77 30.40
N SER A 93 -2.16 6.55 30.61
CA SER A 93 -3.58 6.33 30.94
C SER A 93 -3.96 6.77 32.36
N ASP A 94 -2.99 6.82 33.29
CA ASP A 94 -3.26 7.16 34.70
C ASP A 94 -3.30 8.68 34.91
N CYS A 95 -2.36 9.43 34.35
CA CYS A 95 -2.25 10.88 34.52
C CYS A 95 -2.56 11.70 33.25
N ASN A 96 -2.90 11.05 32.13
CA ASN A 96 -3.26 11.67 30.85
C ASN A 96 -2.22 12.60 30.20
N THR A 97 -1.00 12.67 30.73
CA THR A 97 0.11 13.47 30.17
C THR A 97 0.85 12.74 29.05
N LEU A 98 1.42 13.51 28.13
CA LEU A 98 2.23 13.01 27.01
C LEU A 98 3.70 12.84 27.44
N GLY A 99 4.39 11.85 26.86
CA GLY A 99 5.83 11.66 27.01
C GLY A 99 6.25 10.44 27.84
N HIS A 100 5.31 9.76 28.50
CA HIS A 100 5.60 8.51 29.21
C HIS A 100 4.45 7.51 29.14
N LYS A 101 4.76 6.25 29.46
CA LYS A 101 3.78 5.16 29.56
C LYS A 101 3.38 4.95 31.02
N ARG A 102 2.23 4.32 31.25
CA ARG A 102 1.69 3.96 32.59
C ARG A 102 2.75 3.42 33.56
N THR A 103 3.68 2.59 33.08
CA THR A 103 4.74 1.97 33.89
C THR A 103 5.75 2.94 34.50
N HIS A 104 5.94 4.11 33.91
CA HIS A 104 6.85 5.16 34.38
C HIS A 104 6.09 6.40 34.86
N CYS A 105 4.82 6.24 35.23
CA CYS A 105 4.01 7.36 35.71
C CYS A 105 4.49 7.81 37.10
N PRO A 106 4.78 9.10 37.31
CA PRO A 106 5.18 9.63 38.62
C PRO A 106 4.04 9.61 39.64
N ASN A 107 2.78 9.63 39.19
CA ASN A 107 1.57 9.49 40.01
C ASN A 107 1.07 8.04 40.06
N ARG A 108 1.94 7.06 39.83
CA ARG A 108 1.54 5.65 39.94
C ARG A 108 1.43 5.31 41.42
N ASP A 109 0.20 5.27 41.93
CA ASP A 109 -0.09 4.72 43.25
C ASP A 109 0.46 3.29 43.31
N SER A 110 1.54 3.15 44.07
CA SER A 110 2.23 1.87 44.27
C SER A 110 1.48 1.16 45.40
N ASN A 111 0.40 0.46 45.06
CA ASN A 111 -0.21 -0.53 45.94
C ASN A 111 0.25 -1.92 45.52
#